data_AF-A0A419S593-F1
#
_entry.id   AF-A0A419S593-F1
#
_cell.length_a   1.000
_cell.length_b   1.000
_cell.length_c   1.000
_cell.angle_alpha   90.00
_cell.angle_beta   90.00
_cell.angle_gamma   90.00
#
_symmetry.space_group_name_H-M   'P 1'
#
loop_
_entity.id
_entity.type
_entity.pdbx_description
1 polymer ?
#
loop_
_entity_poly.entity_id
_entity_poly.type
_entity_poly.pdbx_seq_one_letter_code
_entity_poly.pdbx_strand_id
1 'polypeptide(L)'
;MSFKTILIIICSVALTIVCMQNMEPANIQILWMEFTVAKLWMLLTCAFFGFVIGILVARPKKRIIPQENSAEVPFEINRPVGDDELSNNSKKQLSDEDRDYLY
;
A
#
# COMPACT_ATOMS: atom_id res chain seq x y z
N MET A 1 -6.26 -25.05 -0.63
CA MET A 1 -6.59 -23.75 -0.02
C MET A 1 -5.32 -22.94 0.12
N SER A 2 -5.32 -21.68 -0.30
CA SER A 2 -4.13 -20.82 -0.14
C SER A 2 -3.97 -20.41 1.34
N PHE A 3 -2.74 -20.12 1.77
CA PHE A 3 -2.48 -19.59 3.12
C PHE A 3 -3.36 -18.37 3.45
N LYS A 4 -3.60 -17.51 2.44
CA LYS A 4 -4.48 -16.34 2.54
C LYS A 4 -5.91 -16.74 2.93
N THR A 5 -6.42 -17.83 2.38
CA THR A 5 -7.77 -18.32 2.67
C THR A 5 -7.89 -18.84 4.10
N ILE A 6 -6.90 -19.61 4.56
CA ILE A 6 -6.86 -20.15 5.93
C ILE A 6 -6.77 -19.00 6.95
N LEU A 7 -5.94 -17.99 6.68
CA LEU A 7 -5.83 -16.80 7.53
C LEU A 7 -7.16 -16.06 7.64
N ILE A 8 -7.86 -15.83 6.53
CA ILE A 8 -9.17 -15.15 6.53
C ILE A 8 -10.20 -15.95 7.35
N ILE A 9 -10.21 -17.27 7.24
CA ILE A 9 -11.12 -18.13 8.01
C ILE A 9 -10.83 -18.01 9.50
N ILE A 10 -9.57 -18.10 9.91
CA ILE A 10 -9.16 -17.97 11.32
C ILE A 10 -9.55 -16.59 11.87
N CYS A 11 -9.26 -15.51 11.12
CA CYS A 11 -9.67 -14.17 11.50
C CYS A 11 -11.19 -14.03 11.65
N SER A 12 -11.96 -14.61 10.73
CA SER A 12 -13.43 -14.58 10.77
C SER A 12 -13.99 -15.30 12.00
N VAL A 13 -13.48 -16.50 12.32
CA VAL A 13 -13.90 -17.26 13.51
C VAL A 13 -13.51 -16.52 14.79
N ALA A 14 -12.28 -15.99 14.86
CA ALA A 14 -11.82 -15.21 16.01
C ALA A 14 -12.68 -13.95 16.22
N LEU A 15 -12.98 -13.22 15.14
CA LEU A 15 -13.87 -12.05 15.19
C LEU A 15 -15.25 -12.43 15.72
N THR A 16 -15.81 -13.54 15.25
CA THR A 16 -17.12 -14.04 15.68
C THR A 16 -17.12 -14.35 17.18
N ILE A 17 -16.07 -15.01 17.70
CA ILE A 17 -15.93 -15.32 19.13
C ILE A 17 -15.86 -14.04 19.96
N VAL A 18 -15.05 -13.07 19.55
CA VAL A 18 -14.94 -11.77 20.22
C VAL A 18 -16.30 -11.07 20.25
N CYS A 19 -17.04 -11.11 19.14
CA CYS A 19 -18.39 -10.55 19.09
C CYS A 19 -19.33 -11.25 20.07
N MET A 20 -19.34 -12.59 20.09
CA MET A 20 -20.20 -13.36 21.00
C MET A 20 -19.88 -13.09 22.48
N GLN A 21 -18.59 -13.01 22.83
CA GLN A 21 -18.16 -12.73 24.21
C GLN A 21 -18.54 -11.32 24.68
N ASN A 22 -18.75 -10.38 23.77
CA ASN A 22 -19.04 -8.98 24.08
C ASN A 22 -20.48 -8.56 23.71
N MET A 23 -21.40 -9.51 23.54
CA MET A 23 -22.81 -9.21 23.20
C MET A 23 -23.60 -8.55 24.33
N GLU A 24 -23.06 -8.55 25.55
CA GLU A 24 -23.73 -7.92 26.67
C GLU A 24 -23.78 -6.39 26.57
N PRO A 25 -24.88 -5.77 27.02
CA PRO A 25 -24.93 -4.33 27.19
C PRO A 25 -24.02 -3.87 28.33
N ALA A 26 -23.38 -2.72 28.15
CA ALA A 26 -22.68 -1.99 29.19
C ALA A 26 -23.45 -0.72 29.54
N ASN A 27 -23.61 -0.48 30.84
CA ASN A 27 -24.16 0.77 31.33
C ASN A 27 -23.01 1.77 31.49
N ILE A 28 -23.13 2.91 30.83
CA ILE A 28 -22.17 3.99 30.87
C ILE A 28 -22.88 5.19 31.50
N GLN A 29 -22.34 5.67 32.61
CA GLN A 29 -22.84 6.85 33.28
C GLN A 29 -22.03 8.06 32.80
N ILE A 30 -22.68 8.98 32.09
CA ILE A 30 -22.06 10.22 31.61
C ILE A 30 -22.71 11.39 32.34
N LEU A 31 -21.92 12.00 33.23
CA LEU A 31 -22.29 13.10 34.13
C LEU A 31 -23.50 12.82 35.04
N TRP A 32 -24.71 12.72 34.46
CA TRP A 32 -25.98 12.52 35.15
C TRP A 32 -26.97 11.64 34.36
N MET A 33 -26.57 11.13 33.20
CA MET A 33 -27.39 10.24 32.38
C MET A 33 -26.78 8.84 32.29
N GLU A 34 -27.65 7.85 32.44
CA GLU A 34 -27.37 6.43 32.24
C GLU A 34 -27.65 6.07 30.79
N PHE A 35 -26.63 5.63 30.06
CA PHE A 35 -26.77 5.11 28.70
C PHE A 35 -26.38 3.65 28.66
N THR A 36 -27.29 2.80 28.20
CA THR A 36 -27.00 1.40 27.94
C THR A 36 -26.55 1.26 26.50
N VAL A 37 -25.27 0.95 26.30
CA VAL A 37 -24.66 0.78 24.98
C VAL A 37 -24.13 -0.63 24.86
N ALA A 38 -24.31 -1.30 23.72
CA ALA A 38 -23.71 -2.61 23.52
C ALA A 38 -22.18 -2.48 23.54
N LYS A 39 -21.48 -3.35 24.27
CA LYS A 39 -20.00 -3.36 24.32
C LYS A 39 -19.40 -3.50 22.91
N LEU A 40 -20.11 -4.17 21.99
CA LEU A 40 -19.80 -4.24 20.57
C LEU A 40 -19.67 -2.89 19.88
N TRP A 41 -20.58 -1.95 20.15
CA TRP A 41 -20.51 -0.60 19.57
C TRP A 41 -19.28 0.15 20.05
N MET A 42 -18.88 -0.05 21.30
CA MET A 42 -17.66 0.53 21.86
C MET A 42 -16.41 -0.07 21.19
N LEU A 43 -16.40 -1.39 20.98
CA LEU A 43 -15.30 -2.07 20.31
C LEU A 43 -15.19 -1.68 18.82
N LEU A 44 -16.33 -1.57 18.13
CA LEU A 44 -16.38 -1.17 16.72
C LEU A 44 -15.92 0.27 16.51
N THR A 45 -16.40 1.20 17.34
CA THR A 45 -15.98 2.62 17.26
C THR A 45 -14.50 2.77 17.57
N CYS A 46 -13.99 2.09 18.61
CA CYS A 46 -12.56 2.07 18.92
C CYS A 46 -11.73 1.51 17.75
N ALA A 47 -12.14 0.37 17.18
CA ALA A 47 -11.47 -0.22 16.03
C ALA A 47 -11.50 0.70 14.80
N PHE A 48 -12.62 1.38 14.55
CA PHE A 48 -12.76 2.31 13.45
C PHE A 48 -11.82 3.51 13.60
N PHE A 49 -11.83 4.18 14.75
CA PHE A 49 -10.92 5.31 15.00
C PHE A 49 -9.46 4.87 15.00
N GLY A 50 -9.15 3.72 15.60
CA GLY A 50 -7.81 3.13 15.57
C GLY A 50 -7.34 2.82 14.15
N PHE A 51 -8.23 2.32 13.29
CA PHE A 51 -7.93 2.06 11.88
C PHE A 51 -7.70 3.36 11.08
N VAL A 52 -8.54 4.38 11.29
CA VAL A 52 -8.39 5.70 10.63
C VAL A 52 -7.07 6.36 11.03
N ILE A 53 -6.76 6.39 12.34
CA ILE A 53 -5.49 6.90 12.85
C ILE A 53 -4.33 6.05 12.33
N GLY A 54 -4.49 4.72 12.34
CA GLY A 54 -3.50 3.77 11.83
C GLY A 54 -3.14 4.03 10.37
N ILE A 55 -4.13 4.25 9.49
CA ILE A 55 -3.89 4.63 8.09
C ILE A 55 -3.16 5.97 8.00
N LEU A 56 -3.58 6.96 8.79
CA LEU A 56 -2.98 8.28 8.76
C LEU A 56 -1.49 8.23 9.17
N VAL A 57 -1.17 7.44 10.19
CA VAL A 57 0.20 7.22 10.70
C VAL A 57 1.01 6.33 9.76
N ALA A 58 0.40 5.31 9.16
CA ALA A 58 1.06 4.40 8.23
C ALA A 58 1.39 5.05 6.88
N ARG A 59 1.00 6.31 6.66
CA ARG A 59 1.31 7.06 5.44
C ARG A 59 2.82 7.07 5.22
N PRO A 60 3.36 6.38 4.19
CA PRO A 60 4.79 6.37 3.96
C PRO A 60 5.23 7.79 3.66
N LYS A 61 6.13 8.34 4.50
CA LYS A 61 6.81 9.59 4.16
C LYS A 61 7.47 9.38 2.81
N LYS A 62 7.05 10.15 1.79
CA LYS A 62 7.81 10.23 0.54
C LYS A 62 9.23 10.58 0.94
N ARG A 63 10.17 9.67 0.70
CA ARG A 63 11.59 10.01 0.77
C ARG A 63 11.75 11.12 -0.28
N ILE A 64 12.01 12.34 0.19
CA ILE A 64 12.51 13.38 -0.69
C ILE A 64 13.88 12.86 -1.07
N ILE A 65 13.98 12.21 -2.23
CA ILE A 65 15.27 11.93 -2.84
C ILE A 65 15.82 13.32 -3.12
N PRO A 66 16.91 13.76 -2.46
CA PRO A 66 17.58 14.97 -2.88
C PRO A 66 17.99 14.72 -4.33
N GLN A 67 17.36 15.41 -5.27
CA GLN A 67 17.86 15.48 -6.63
C GLN A 67 19.11 16.36 -6.57
N GLU A 68 20.21 15.78 -6.10
CA GLU A 68 21.52 16.32 -6.38
C GLU A 68 21.88 15.90 -7.81
N ASN A 69 22.13 16.90 -8.65
CA ASN A 69 22.59 16.75 -10.02
C ASN A 69 23.75 15.74 -10.09
N SER A 70 23.51 14.57 -10.68
CA SER A 70 24.56 13.65 -11.14
C SER A 70 23.95 12.67 -12.13
N ALA A 71 24.21 12.93 -13.41
CA ALA A 71 24.19 12.04 -14.56
C ALA A 71 23.13 10.91 -14.55
N GLU A 72 22.10 11.09 -15.37
CA GLU A 72 21.23 10.00 -15.83
C GLU A 72 22.09 8.94 -16.55
N VAL A 73 22.50 7.92 -15.83
CA VAL A 73 22.85 6.62 -16.41
C VAL A 73 21.64 5.74 -16.15
N PRO A 74 20.77 5.46 -17.13
CA PRO A 74 19.75 4.46 -16.94
C PRO A 74 20.45 3.11 -16.86
N PHE A 75 20.43 2.48 -15.68
CA PHE A 75 20.63 1.05 -15.56
C PHE A 75 19.54 0.38 -16.39
N GLU A 76 19.88 -0.04 -17.61
CA GLU A 76 18.98 -0.81 -18.46
C GLU A 76 18.61 -2.09 -17.71
N ILE A 77 17.34 -2.14 -17.31
CA ILE A 77 16.69 -3.33 -16.83
C ILE A 77 16.72 -4.31 -18.00
N ASN A 78 17.50 -5.38 -17.83
CA ASN A 78 17.54 -6.56 -18.68
C ASN A 78 16.10 -7.05 -18.95
N ARG A 79 15.49 -6.59 -20.06
CA ARG A 79 14.24 -7.12 -20.59
C ARG A 79 14.63 -8.07 -21.72
N PRO A 80 14.15 -9.34 -21.71
CA PRO A 80 14.46 -10.27 -22.77
C PRO A 80 13.90 -9.73 -24.08
N VAL A 81 14.79 -9.61 -25.06
CA VAL A 81 14.47 -9.32 -26.46
C VAL A 81 13.54 -10.43 -26.95
N GLY A 82 12.28 -10.07 -27.12
CA GLY A 82 11.30 -10.79 -27.93
C GLY A 82 10.94 -9.88 -29.08
N ASP A 83 11.04 -10.45 -30.28
CA ASP A 83 11.15 -9.77 -31.55
C ASP A 83 10.04 -8.76 -31.86
N ASP A 84 10.40 -7.91 -32.82
CA ASP A 84 9.53 -7.27 -33.79
C ASP A 84 9.00 -5.85 -33.52
N GLU A 85 9.46 -5.00 -34.44
CA GLU A 85 8.68 -3.96 -35.11
C GLU A 85 8.69 -2.53 -34.52
N LEU A 86 9.37 -1.69 -35.31
CA LEU A 86 8.86 -0.43 -35.84
C LEU A 86 9.05 0.86 -35.02
N SER A 87 9.97 1.67 -35.56
CA SER A 87 9.67 3.02 -36.06
C SER A 87 9.49 4.15 -35.05
N ASN A 88 10.57 4.92 -34.89
CA ASN A 88 10.66 6.36 -35.19
C ASN A 88 11.63 7.11 -34.26
N ASN A 89 12.92 6.76 -34.28
CA ASN A 89 13.94 7.79 -34.00
C ASN A 89 15.32 7.49 -34.63
N SER A 90 15.30 7.02 -35.87
CA SER A 90 16.47 6.63 -36.66
C SER A 90 17.25 7.85 -37.21
N LYS A 91 17.56 8.87 -36.41
CA LYS A 91 18.41 10.00 -36.85
C LYS A 91 19.29 10.59 -35.76
N LYS A 92 20.09 9.77 -35.06
CA LYS A 92 21.46 10.12 -34.64
C LYS A 92 22.15 8.94 -33.94
N GLN A 93 22.65 7.98 -34.72
CA GLN A 93 23.52 6.93 -34.18
C GLN A 93 24.77 6.76 -35.05
N LEU A 94 25.45 7.87 -35.31
CA LEU A 94 26.87 7.81 -35.60
C LEU A 94 27.56 8.82 -34.70
N SER A 95 28.58 8.33 -33.98
CA SER A 95 29.52 9.17 -33.23
C SER A 95 30.24 10.09 -34.21
N ASP A 96 30.72 11.24 -33.74
CA ASP A 96 31.38 12.21 -34.61
C ASP A 96 32.68 11.63 -35.21
N GLU A 97 33.33 10.68 -34.53
CA GLU A 97 34.49 9.93 -35.04
C GLU A 97 34.13 8.96 -36.20
N ASP A 98 32.90 8.41 -36.24
CA ASP A 98 32.50 7.46 -37.27
C ASP A 98 32.14 8.14 -38.61
N ARG A 99 31.97 9.47 -38.61
CA ARG A 99 31.57 10.24 -39.79
C ARG A 99 32.72 10.46 -40.77
N ASP A 100 33.96 10.49 -40.28
CA ASP A 100 35.15 10.78 -41.09
C ASP A 100 35.56 9.62 -42.00
N TYR A 101 34.97 8.43 -41.83
CA TYR A 101 35.25 7.26 -42.68
C TYR A 101 34.40 7.17 -43.95
N LEU A 102 33.47 8.11 -44.15
CA LEU A 102 32.50 8.07 -45.27
C LEU A 102 32.90 8.94 -46.48
N TYR A 103 34.08 9.57 -46.46
CA TYR A 103 34.61 10.36 -47.58
C TYR A 103 36.05 9.96 -47.95
#